data_AF-A0A819WWJ4-F1
#
_entry.id   AF-A0A819WWJ4-F1
#
_cell.length_a   1.000
_cell.length_b   1.000
_cell.length_c   1.000
_cell.angle_alpha   90.00
_cell.angle_beta   90.00
_cell.angle_gamma   90.00
#
_symmetry.space_group_name_H-M   'P 1'
#
loop_
_entity.id
_entity.type
_entity.pdbx_description
1 polymer ?
#
loop_
_entity_poly.entity_id
_entity_poly.type
_entity_poly.pdbx_seq_one_letter_code
_entity_poly.pdbx_strand_id
1 'polypeptide(L)'
;MQKTARVASRNIQFINQVQIKEITTDDYELDESTRRLSWDPNLNNKDVFKATEIQQRNIIIAFIVVGIVLVAIIIGIVVGVTLSQKKITTTTDQSLTYNEVCKTGSNQCKSSQGLYCPYGFCSCTSPYSWNTATSTCTLLTYNRACSASNQCNSLLGLICTNQICQCDSYHSWDTQNNTCVIIVNNTLTYGDKCVVGSSQCNSSVELTCTGNCTCRNSKIWNISTCVCPAGTFLNSSNLCQTTYRDNESCLIGSNQCDSTRGLSCYNNSRCQCDSTKYWNRNSETCLQRVNYSDFCASDSDCVPTLICPTVAGVCNCSRYLPDYVCNCPNTKYYDSATQQCVDRATYNGTCIASANYTCLVTLYCNAGLCACPMGTSWIAANSTCA
;
A
#
# COMPACT_ATOMS: atom_id res chain seq x y z
N MET A 1 32.40 4.34 37.66
CA MET A 1 33.21 3.89 36.51
C MET A 1 32.30 3.70 35.31
N GLN A 2 32.26 4.70 34.43
CA GLN A 2 31.47 4.71 33.20
C GLN A 2 32.22 3.96 32.10
N LYS A 3 31.55 3.05 31.39
CA LYS A 3 31.97 2.61 30.05
C LYS A 3 30.79 2.62 29.10
N THR A 4 30.75 3.67 28.32
CA THR A 4 29.93 3.92 27.14
C THR A 4 30.40 3.02 26.00
N ALA A 5 29.49 2.24 25.40
CA ALA A 5 29.72 1.54 24.14
C ALA A 5 28.84 2.16 23.05
N ARG A 6 29.48 2.85 22.09
CA ARG A 6 28.91 3.36 20.85
C ARG A 6 28.74 2.19 19.88
N VAL A 7 27.54 2.00 19.34
CA VAL A 7 27.32 1.14 18.16
C VAL A 7 27.07 2.03 16.96
N ALA A 8 27.85 1.76 15.91
CA ALA A 8 27.95 2.52 14.68
C ALA A 8 26.73 2.32 13.77
N SER A 9 26.25 3.41 13.21
CA SER A 9 25.31 3.47 12.09
C SER A 9 26.02 3.05 10.80
N ARG A 10 25.51 2.03 10.11
CA ARG A 10 25.88 1.74 8.72
C ARG A 10 24.82 2.34 7.80
N ASN A 11 25.25 3.34 7.03
CA ASN A 11 24.58 3.85 5.85
C ASN A 11 24.50 2.75 4.79
N ILE A 12 23.30 2.46 4.29
CA ILE A 12 23.09 1.71 3.05
C ILE A 12 22.59 2.72 2.02
N GLN A 13 23.47 3.07 1.08
CA GLN A 13 23.09 3.78 -0.15
C GLN A 13 22.49 2.75 -1.11
N PHE A 14 21.22 2.91 -1.47
CA PHE A 14 20.64 2.22 -2.62
C PHE A 14 20.82 3.09 -3.87
N ILE A 15 21.50 2.51 -4.85
CA ILE A 15 21.73 3.06 -6.19
C ILE A 15 20.46 2.84 -7.02
N ASN A 16 19.93 3.93 -7.57
CA ASN A 16 18.92 3.90 -8.63
C ASN A 16 19.54 3.34 -9.92
N GLN A 17 19.00 2.22 -10.43
CA GLN A 17 19.19 1.76 -11.80
C GLN A 17 17.80 1.71 -12.44
N VAL A 18 17.49 2.75 -13.23
CA VAL A 18 16.32 2.80 -14.09
C VAL A 18 16.66 2.06 -15.38
N GLN A 19 16.06 0.88 -15.57
CA GLN A 19 16.05 0.20 -16.86
C GLN A 19 14.90 0.78 -17.68
N ILE A 20 15.23 1.55 -18.71
CA ILE A 20 14.30 1.99 -19.75
C ILE A 20 14.03 0.77 -20.63
N LYS A 21 12.81 0.23 -20.55
CA LYS A 21 12.32 -0.79 -21.47
C LYS A 21 11.61 -0.06 -22.60
N GLU A 22 12.22 -0.06 -23.78
CA GLU A 22 11.57 0.35 -25.03
C GLU A 22 10.32 -0.51 -25.24
N ILE A 23 9.18 0.14 -25.38
CA ILE A 23 7.92 -0.49 -25.80
C ILE A 23 7.79 -0.20 -27.29
N THR A 24 8.01 -1.25 -28.07
CA THR A 24 7.67 -1.36 -29.48
C THR A 24 6.16 -1.25 -29.64
N THR A 25 5.73 -0.30 -30.47
CA THR A 25 4.36 -0.18 -30.98
C THR A 25 4.16 -1.21 -32.07
N ASP A 26 3.43 -2.28 -31.76
CA ASP A 26 2.85 -3.18 -32.75
C ASP A 26 1.32 -3.23 -32.57
N ASP A 27 0.65 -3.35 -33.70
CA ASP A 27 -0.73 -3.81 -33.93
C ASP A 27 -1.88 -2.83 -33.72
N TYR A 28 -2.13 -2.03 -34.76
CA TYR A 28 -3.50 -1.70 -35.19
C TYR A 28 -3.75 -2.34 -36.55
N GLU A 29 -4.55 -3.42 -36.55
CA GLU A 29 -5.20 -3.97 -37.73
C GLU A 29 -6.18 -2.95 -38.31
N LEU A 30 -5.92 -2.52 -39.55
CA LEU A 30 -6.92 -1.89 -40.41
C LEU A 30 -7.13 -2.79 -41.63
N ASP A 31 -8.38 -3.25 -41.74
CA ASP A 31 -8.97 -4.01 -42.83
C ASP A 31 -8.88 -3.21 -44.14
N GLU A 32 -8.07 -3.71 -45.07
CA GLU A 32 -7.97 -3.21 -46.43
C GLU A 32 -8.30 -4.34 -47.42
N SER A 33 -9.60 -4.57 -47.58
CA SER A 33 -10.13 -5.46 -48.61
C SER A 33 -10.32 -4.72 -49.94
N THR A 34 -9.54 -5.19 -50.92
CA THR A 34 -9.82 -5.23 -52.37
C THR A 34 -9.81 -3.93 -53.20
N ARG A 35 -8.72 -3.77 -53.97
CA ARG A 35 -8.79 -3.72 -55.45
C ARG A 35 -7.44 -4.02 -56.10
N ARG A 36 -7.32 -5.25 -56.62
CA ARG A 36 -6.31 -5.63 -57.62
C ARG A 36 -6.75 -5.09 -58.98
N LEU A 37 -5.87 -4.35 -59.66
CA LEU A 37 -5.84 -4.33 -61.12
C LEU A 37 -4.39 -4.52 -61.56
N SER A 38 -4.18 -5.58 -62.34
CA SER A 38 -2.91 -6.00 -62.90
C SER A 38 -2.38 -4.97 -63.90
N TRP A 39 -1.10 -4.63 -63.76
CA TRP A 39 -0.33 -3.95 -64.79
C TRP A 39 0.19 -4.97 -65.80
N ASP A 40 -0.18 -4.77 -67.06
CA ASP A 40 0.40 -5.46 -68.22
C ASP A 40 1.39 -4.49 -68.90
N PRO A 41 2.70 -4.78 -68.93
CA PRO A 41 3.70 -3.88 -69.47
C PRO A 41 4.07 -4.31 -70.89
N ASN A 42 3.22 -3.99 -71.88
CA ASN A 42 3.64 -3.89 -73.27
C ASN A 42 2.50 -3.36 -74.13
N LEU A 43 2.54 -2.06 -74.46
CA LEU A 43 2.19 -1.61 -75.81
C LEU A 43 2.72 -0.20 -76.08
N ASN A 44 3.33 -0.10 -77.25
CA ASN A 44 4.27 0.91 -77.68
C ASN A 44 3.70 2.33 -77.84
N ASN A 45 4.58 3.27 -77.48
CA ASN A 45 4.73 4.60 -78.07
C ASN A 45 4.54 4.60 -79.60
N LYS A 46 3.58 5.40 -80.07
CA LYS A 46 3.66 6.39 -81.16
C LYS A 46 2.24 6.68 -81.59
N ASP A 47 1.65 7.76 -81.07
CA ASP A 47 0.57 8.55 -81.74
C ASP A 47 -0.01 9.67 -80.85
N VAL A 48 0.44 9.84 -79.60
CA VAL A 48 -0.13 10.85 -78.68
C VAL A 48 0.47 12.26 -78.83
N PHE A 49 1.51 12.45 -79.65
CA PHE A 49 2.30 13.71 -79.66
C PHE A 49 1.95 14.73 -80.76
N LYS A 50 0.69 14.81 -81.22
CA LYS A 50 0.25 15.89 -82.13
C LYS A 50 -1.09 16.56 -81.79
N ALA A 51 -1.63 16.35 -80.60
CA ALA A 51 -2.92 16.94 -80.19
C ALA A 51 -2.84 17.95 -79.01
N THR A 52 -1.63 18.39 -78.63
CA THR A 52 -1.42 19.22 -77.42
C THR A 52 -0.88 20.62 -77.68
N GLU A 53 -0.88 21.12 -78.92
CA GLU A 53 -0.38 22.47 -79.23
C GLU A 53 -1.46 23.49 -79.65
N ILE A 54 -2.73 23.07 -79.81
CA ILE A 54 -3.84 23.97 -80.20
C ILE A 54 -4.75 24.32 -78.99
N GLN A 55 -4.71 23.54 -77.90
CA GLN A 55 -5.54 23.78 -76.71
C GLN A 55 -5.00 24.86 -75.75
N GLN A 56 -3.70 25.20 -75.79
CA GLN A 56 -3.14 26.18 -74.84
C GLN A 56 -3.40 27.65 -75.22
N ARG A 57 -3.71 27.99 -76.47
CA ARG A 57 -3.97 29.38 -76.86
C ARG A 57 -5.37 29.89 -76.45
N ASN A 58 -6.38 29.03 -76.41
CA ASN A 58 -7.74 29.44 -76.04
C ASN A 58 -7.93 29.57 -74.52
N ILE A 59 -7.13 28.85 -73.73
CA ILE A 59 -7.16 28.93 -72.26
C ILE A 59 -6.60 30.27 -71.78
N ILE A 60 -5.52 30.77 -72.39
CA ILE A 60 -4.90 32.05 -72.00
C ILE A 60 -5.85 33.23 -72.28
N ILE A 61 -6.58 33.20 -73.39
CA ILE A 61 -7.55 34.26 -73.73
C ILE A 61 -8.75 34.22 -72.77
N ALA A 62 -9.23 33.03 -72.38
CA ALA A 62 -10.29 32.90 -71.39
C ALA A 62 -9.90 33.48 -70.03
N PHE A 63 -8.66 33.26 -69.57
CA PHE A 63 -8.19 33.84 -68.30
C PHE A 63 -8.04 35.36 -68.34
N ILE A 64 -7.64 35.94 -69.48
CA ILE A 64 -7.55 37.40 -69.62
C ILE A 64 -8.96 38.03 -69.61
N VAL A 65 -9.94 37.42 -70.29
CA VAL A 65 -11.32 37.94 -70.30
C VAL A 65 -11.96 37.83 -68.91
N VAL A 66 -11.76 36.72 -68.19
CA VAL A 66 -12.25 36.57 -66.82
C VAL A 66 -11.56 37.55 -65.86
N GLY A 67 -10.26 37.78 -66.03
CA GLY A 67 -9.52 38.77 -65.26
C GLY A 67 -10.03 40.20 -65.45
N ILE A 68 -10.32 40.61 -66.69
CA ILE A 68 -10.86 41.94 -66.99
C ILE A 68 -12.28 42.10 -66.43
N VAL A 69 -13.12 41.06 -66.50
CA VAL A 69 -14.47 41.08 -65.92
C VAL A 69 -14.41 41.18 -64.39
N LEU A 70 -13.50 40.45 -63.73
CA LEU A 70 -13.32 40.54 -62.28
C LEU A 70 -12.80 41.92 -61.85
N VAL A 71 -11.86 42.51 -62.58
CA VAL A 71 -11.38 43.87 -62.30
C VAL A 71 -12.50 44.90 -62.51
N ALA A 72 -13.33 44.75 -63.54
CA ALA A 72 -14.48 45.62 -63.76
C ALA A 72 -15.55 45.48 -62.66
N ILE A 73 -15.78 44.27 -62.13
CA ILE A 73 -16.67 44.04 -60.99
C ILE A 73 -16.10 44.67 -59.72
N ILE A 74 -14.79 44.51 -59.47
CA ILE A 74 -14.13 45.12 -58.31
C ILE A 74 -14.18 46.66 -58.40
N ILE A 75 -13.93 47.25 -59.58
CA ILE A 75 -14.07 48.70 -59.79
C ILE A 75 -15.54 49.13 -59.62
N GLY A 76 -16.50 48.35 -60.11
CA GLY A 76 -17.93 48.60 -59.91
C GLY A 76 -18.36 48.57 -58.45
N ILE A 77 -17.81 47.65 -57.65
CA ILE A 77 -18.06 47.58 -56.20
C ILE A 77 -17.40 48.77 -55.48
N VAL A 78 -16.16 49.12 -55.84
CA VAL A 78 -15.46 50.26 -55.22
C VAL A 78 -16.16 51.58 -55.52
N VAL A 79 -16.63 51.80 -56.76
CA VAL A 79 -17.38 53.00 -57.13
C VAL A 79 -18.78 53.01 -56.50
N GLY A 80 -19.45 51.85 -56.43
CA GLY A 80 -20.76 51.72 -55.77
C GLY A 80 -20.72 52.01 -54.26
N VAL A 81 -19.63 51.66 -53.58
CA VAL A 81 -19.45 51.95 -52.14
C VAL A 81 -19.11 53.43 -51.89
N THR A 82 -18.50 54.15 -52.84
CA THR A 82 -18.15 55.56 -52.65
C THR A 82 -19.33 56.55 -52.78
N LEU A 83 -20.43 56.17 -53.44
CA LEU A 83 -21.58 57.06 -53.66
C LEU A 83 -22.79 56.83 -52.73
N SER A 84 -22.70 55.85 -51.81
CA SER A 84 -23.69 55.64 -50.74
C SER A 84 -23.16 56.05 -49.36
N GLN A 85 -22.38 57.14 -49.28
CA GLN A 85 -22.17 57.82 -48.00
C GLN A 85 -23.34 58.77 -47.73
N LYS A 86 -24.52 58.18 -47.52
CA LYS A 86 -25.52 58.82 -46.68
C LYS A 86 -24.83 58.99 -45.34
N LYS A 87 -24.71 60.24 -44.89
CA LYS A 87 -24.22 60.65 -43.56
C LYS A 87 -25.10 59.98 -42.50
N ILE A 88 -24.84 58.70 -42.25
CA ILE A 88 -25.16 58.04 -41.01
C ILE A 88 -24.19 58.73 -40.07
N THR A 89 -24.71 59.66 -39.29
CA THR A 89 -24.09 60.06 -38.05
C THR A 89 -23.93 58.75 -37.29
N THR A 90 -22.78 58.09 -37.45
CA THR A 90 -22.34 57.03 -36.57
C THR A 90 -22.17 57.76 -35.25
N THR A 91 -23.26 57.86 -34.49
CA THR A 91 -23.17 57.90 -33.05
C THR A 91 -22.29 56.70 -32.75
N THR A 92 -21.02 56.98 -32.50
CA THR A 92 -20.10 56.04 -31.89
C THR A 92 -20.81 55.65 -30.61
N ASP A 93 -21.64 54.61 -30.66
CA ASP A 93 -22.29 54.06 -29.50
C ASP A 93 -21.13 53.67 -28.61
N GLN A 94 -20.85 54.53 -27.63
CA GLN A 94 -19.86 54.28 -26.61
C GLN A 94 -20.34 53.01 -25.92
N SER A 95 -19.78 51.89 -26.37
CA SER A 95 -20.06 50.59 -25.78
C SER A 95 -19.60 50.66 -24.35
N LEU A 96 -20.56 50.69 -23.43
CA LEU A 96 -20.31 50.88 -22.02
C LEU A 96 -19.50 49.69 -21.48
N THR A 97 -18.51 49.99 -20.64
CA THR A 97 -17.62 49.02 -20.02
C THR A 97 -18.22 48.46 -18.73
N TYR A 98 -17.56 47.46 -18.13
CA TYR A 98 -18.05 46.82 -16.91
C TYR A 98 -18.30 47.84 -15.79
N ASN A 99 -19.44 47.70 -15.11
CA ASN A 99 -19.91 48.57 -14.02
C ASN A 99 -20.32 50.00 -14.41
N GLU A 100 -20.37 50.34 -15.69
CA GLU A 100 -20.96 51.60 -16.15
C GLU A 100 -22.49 51.55 -16.15
N VAL A 101 -23.13 52.69 -15.84
CA VAL A 101 -24.59 52.80 -15.77
C VAL A 101 -25.18 52.72 -17.17
N CYS A 102 -26.16 51.83 -17.34
CA CYS A 102 -26.82 51.56 -18.61
C CYS A 102 -28.34 51.52 -18.42
N LYS A 103 -29.10 51.67 -19.51
CA LYS A 103 -30.55 51.52 -19.46
C LYS A 103 -30.90 50.02 -19.38
N THR A 104 -31.65 49.61 -18.36
CA THR A 104 -32.06 48.21 -18.16
C THR A 104 -32.65 47.61 -19.45
N GLY A 105 -32.14 46.45 -19.87
CA GLY A 105 -32.56 45.76 -21.10
C GLY A 105 -32.02 46.35 -22.41
N SER A 106 -31.15 47.37 -22.36
CA SER A 106 -30.51 47.93 -23.55
C SER A 106 -29.23 47.18 -23.95
N ASN A 107 -28.85 47.32 -25.22
CA ASN A 107 -27.59 46.80 -25.78
C ASN A 107 -26.44 47.83 -25.68
N GLN A 108 -26.49 48.74 -24.71
CA GLN A 108 -25.47 49.77 -24.53
C GLN A 108 -24.14 49.19 -24.02
N CYS A 109 -24.18 48.04 -23.35
CA CYS A 109 -23.00 47.36 -22.85
C CYS A 109 -22.21 46.68 -23.98
N LYS A 110 -20.89 46.61 -23.80
CA LYS A 110 -19.99 45.99 -24.78
C LYS A 110 -20.20 44.47 -24.87
N SER A 111 -21.10 44.05 -25.75
CA SER A 111 -21.47 42.64 -25.96
C SER A 111 -20.29 41.76 -26.40
N SER A 112 -19.29 42.33 -27.08
CA SER A 112 -18.05 41.63 -27.43
C SER A 112 -17.23 41.18 -26.20
N GLN A 113 -17.53 41.74 -25.02
CA GLN A 113 -16.95 41.34 -23.74
C GLN A 113 -17.90 40.48 -22.90
N GLY A 114 -19.08 40.12 -23.43
CA GLY A 114 -20.11 39.36 -22.72
C GLY A 114 -20.91 40.15 -21.68
N LEU A 115 -20.92 41.49 -21.77
CA LEU A 115 -21.63 42.37 -20.83
C LEU A 115 -23.09 42.60 -21.25
N TYR A 116 -23.98 42.65 -20.26
CA TYR A 116 -25.42 42.95 -20.42
C TYR A 116 -25.88 43.92 -19.33
N CYS A 117 -27.05 44.55 -19.53
CA CYS A 117 -27.62 45.53 -18.60
C CYS A 117 -28.87 45.03 -17.84
N PRO A 118 -28.75 44.05 -16.92
CA PRO A 118 -29.92 43.51 -16.23
C PRO A 118 -30.46 44.42 -15.11
N TYR A 119 -29.59 45.21 -14.47
CA TYR A 119 -29.94 45.97 -13.25
C TYR A 119 -29.52 47.45 -13.31
N GLY A 120 -29.45 48.02 -14.51
CA GLY A 120 -29.05 49.41 -14.72
C GLY A 120 -27.53 49.64 -14.71
N PHE A 121 -26.72 48.60 -14.67
CA PHE A 121 -25.27 48.65 -14.85
C PHE A 121 -24.79 47.45 -15.69
N CYS A 122 -23.71 47.66 -16.45
CA CYS A 122 -23.15 46.63 -17.31
C CYS A 122 -22.47 45.56 -16.47
N SER A 123 -23.05 44.36 -16.44
CA SER A 123 -22.54 43.21 -15.70
C SER A 123 -22.52 41.96 -16.57
N CYS A 124 -21.77 40.95 -16.14
CA CYS A 124 -21.75 39.66 -16.80
C CYS A 124 -23.07 38.95 -16.54
N THR A 125 -23.64 38.32 -17.56
CA THR A 125 -24.77 37.41 -17.40
C THR A 125 -24.33 36.22 -16.55
N SER A 126 -25.08 35.85 -15.52
CA SER A 126 -24.86 34.58 -14.82
C SER A 126 -24.87 33.45 -15.87
N PRO A 127 -23.86 32.56 -15.93
CA PRO A 127 -22.88 32.23 -14.88
C PRO A 127 -21.50 32.92 -14.96
N TYR A 128 -21.33 33.94 -15.80
CA TYR A 128 -20.02 34.54 -16.07
C TYR A 128 -19.63 35.61 -15.03
N SER A 129 -18.33 35.77 -14.81
CA SER A 129 -17.74 36.79 -13.93
C SER A 129 -16.78 37.70 -14.70
N TRP A 130 -16.61 38.94 -14.27
CA TRP A 130 -15.72 39.88 -14.95
C TRP A 130 -14.25 39.54 -14.66
N ASN A 131 -13.50 39.19 -15.69
CA ASN A 131 -12.06 38.99 -15.60
C ASN A 131 -11.34 40.29 -15.95
N THR A 132 -10.76 40.95 -14.96
CA THR A 132 -10.03 42.21 -15.14
C THR A 132 -8.80 42.08 -16.02
N ALA A 133 -8.16 40.90 -16.06
CA ALA A 133 -6.96 40.68 -16.87
C ALA A 133 -7.28 40.61 -18.37
N THR A 134 -8.40 40.00 -18.74
CA THR A 134 -8.83 39.88 -20.15
C THR A 134 -9.85 40.95 -20.56
N SER A 135 -10.41 41.68 -19.59
CA SER A 135 -11.54 42.59 -19.79
C SER A 135 -12.72 41.90 -20.50
N THR A 136 -13.02 40.67 -20.11
CA THR A 136 -14.14 39.88 -20.64
C THR A 136 -14.84 39.11 -19.54
N CYS A 137 -16.12 38.79 -19.74
CA CYS A 137 -16.88 37.90 -18.87
C CYS A 137 -16.45 36.44 -19.12
N THR A 138 -15.89 35.79 -18.11
CA THR A 138 -15.46 34.38 -18.18
C THR A 138 -16.01 33.59 -16.98
N LEU A 139 -16.29 32.31 -17.19
CA LEU A 139 -16.59 31.37 -16.10
C LEU A 139 -15.37 31.23 -15.20
N LEU A 140 -15.57 31.25 -13.88
CA LEU A 140 -14.47 31.08 -12.94
C LEU A 140 -13.97 29.64 -12.95
N THR A 141 -12.65 29.48 -13.03
CA THR A 141 -11.95 28.19 -12.96
C THR A 141 -11.61 27.80 -11.52
N TYR A 142 -11.06 26.60 -11.33
CA TYR A 142 -10.68 26.07 -10.02
C TYR A 142 -9.78 27.05 -9.24
N ASN A 143 -10.03 27.16 -7.94
CA ASN A 143 -9.30 28.00 -6.99
C ASN A 143 -9.40 29.53 -7.23
N ARG A 144 -10.44 30.00 -7.93
CA ARG A 144 -10.75 31.43 -8.08
C ARG A 144 -11.79 31.90 -7.08
N ALA A 145 -11.68 33.15 -6.63
CA ALA A 145 -12.62 33.74 -5.69
C ALA A 145 -14.01 33.90 -6.32
N CYS A 146 -15.06 33.55 -5.58
CA CYS A 146 -16.45 33.60 -6.01
C CYS A 146 -17.34 34.12 -4.86
N SER A 147 -18.47 34.73 -5.21
CA SER A 147 -19.52 35.12 -4.26
C SER A 147 -20.75 34.22 -4.32
N ALA A 148 -20.91 33.43 -5.38
CA ALA A 148 -22.01 32.48 -5.53
C ALA A 148 -21.63 31.30 -6.47
N SER A 149 -22.24 30.13 -6.28
CA SER A 149 -21.90 28.89 -7.02
C SER A 149 -22.15 28.97 -8.52
N ASN A 150 -23.10 29.80 -8.95
CA ASN A 150 -23.35 30.05 -10.36
C ASN A 150 -22.22 30.83 -11.05
N GLN A 151 -21.23 31.38 -10.35
CA GLN A 151 -20.08 32.03 -10.98
C GLN A 151 -18.98 31.03 -11.37
N CYS A 152 -19.00 29.85 -10.76
CA CYS A 152 -18.05 28.78 -11.00
C CYS A 152 -18.41 27.98 -12.24
N ASN A 153 -17.40 27.42 -12.92
CA ASN A 153 -17.64 26.62 -14.10
C ASN A 153 -18.29 25.27 -13.76
N SER A 154 -19.63 25.24 -13.81
CA SER A 154 -20.42 24.03 -13.53
C SER A 154 -20.18 22.92 -14.54
N LEU A 155 -19.73 23.22 -15.76
CA LEU A 155 -19.31 22.20 -16.74
C LEU A 155 -18.06 21.44 -16.30
N LEU A 156 -17.25 22.06 -15.44
CA LEU A 156 -16.10 21.43 -14.81
C LEU A 156 -16.45 20.87 -13.42
N GLY A 157 -17.73 20.85 -13.03
CA GLY A 157 -18.19 20.38 -11.71
C GLY A 157 -17.80 21.28 -10.53
N LEU A 158 -17.49 22.56 -10.78
CA LEU A 158 -17.11 23.50 -9.72
C LEU A 158 -18.33 24.16 -9.06
N ILE A 159 -18.28 24.28 -7.74
CA ILE A 159 -19.22 25.04 -6.91
C ILE A 159 -18.47 26.06 -6.06
N CYS A 160 -19.15 27.12 -5.62
CA CYS A 160 -18.54 28.14 -4.77
C CYS A 160 -18.59 27.69 -3.31
N THR A 161 -17.46 27.25 -2.77
CA THR A 161 -17.33 26.82 -1.38
C THR A 161 -16.30 27.70 -0.69
N ASN A 162 -16.67 28.30 0.46
CA ASN A 162 -15.82 29.24 1.19
C ASN A 162 -15.27 30.38 0.32
N GLN A 163 -16.12 30.95 -0.55
CA GLN A 163 -15.77 32.02 -1.49
C GLN A 163 -14.70 31.63 -2.53
N ILE A 164 -14.50 30.33 -2.78
CA ILE A 164 -13.57 29.82 -3.79
C ILE A 164 -14.28 28.77 -4.66
N CYS A 165 -14.07 28.80 -5.97
CA CYS A 165 -14.55 27.77 -6.87
C CYS A 165 -13.76 26.48 -6.66
N GLN A 166 -14.42 25.48 -6.08
CA GLN A 166 -13.85 24.18 -5.75
C GLN A 166 -14.78 23.08 -6.23
N CYS A 167 -14.27 21.86 -6.34
CA CYS A 167 -15.13 20.70 -6.55
C CYS A 167 -16.09 20.53 -5.37
N ASP A 168 -17.25 19.95 -5.61
CA ASP A 168 -18.14 19.57 -4.51
C ASP A 168 -17.48 18.48 -3.62
N SER A 169 -18.14 18.11 -2.52
CA SER A 169 -17.62 17.12 -1.57
C SER A 169 -17.37 15.72 -2.15
N TYR A 170 -17.93 15.41 -3.32
CA TYR A 170 -17.85 14.09 -3.96
C TYR A 170 -16.85 14.04 -5.12
N HIS A 171 -16.25 15.18 -5.49
CA HIS A 171 -15.33 15.26 -6.61
C HIS A 171 -13.95 15.79 -6.17
N SER A 172 -12.90 15.35 -6.87
CA SER A 172 -11.56 15.91 -6.74
C SER A 172 -11.17 16.62 -8.04
N TRP A 173 -10.32 17.64 -7.93
CA TRP A 173 -9.84 18.35 -9.10
C TRP A 173 -8.75 17.52 -9.81
N ASP A 174 -9.07 17.05 -11.00
CA ASP A 174 -8.10 16.40 -11.88
C ASP A 174 -7.30 17.48 -12.62
N THR A 175 -6.04 17.65 -12.21
CA THR A 175 -5.12 18.62 -12.82
C THR A 175 -4.74 18.29 -14.27
N GLN A 176 -4.85 17.03 -14.72
CA GLN A 176 -4.55 16.66 -16.11
C GLN A 176 -5.70 17.06 -17.03
N ASN A 177 -6.93 16.75 -16.62
CA ASN A 177 -8.11 17.00 -17.44
C ASN A 177 -8.77 18.36 -17.18
N ASN A 178 -8.34 19.09 -16.13
CA ASN A 178 -8.94 20.33 -15.65
C ASN A 178 -10.45 20.22 -15.38
N THR A 179 -10.87 19.12 -14.76
CA THR A 179 -12.26 18.85 -14.41
C THR A 179 -12.36 18.31 -13.00
N CYS A 180 -13.49 18.54 -12.33
CA CYS A 180 -13.84 17.81 -11.13
C CYS A 180 -14.28 16.40 -11.54
N VAL A 181 -13.50 15.40 -11.16
CA VAL A 181 -13.81 13.99 -11.39
C VAL A 181 -14.41 13.39 -10.13
N ILE A 182 -15.41 12.52 -10.30
CA ILE A 182 -16.00 11.79 -9.17
C ILE A 182 -14.85 11.06 -8.46
N ILE A 183 -14.77 11.22 -7.14
CA ILE A 183 -13.90 10.38 -6.32
C ILE A 183 -14.53 8.98 -6.39
N VAL A 184 -14.03 8.16 -7.31
CA VAL A 184 -14.53 6.79 -7.48
C VAL A 184 -14.31 6.08 -6.14
N ASN A 185 -15.39 5.55 -5.56
CA ASN A 185 -15.34 4.86 -4.28
C ASN A 185 -14.17 3.86 -4.26
N ASN A 186 -13.51 3.74 -3.10
CA ASN A 186 -12.37 2.84 -2.85
C ASN A 186 -10.98 3.20 -3.43
N THR A 187 -10.76 4.37 -4.02
CA THR A 187 -9.41 4.70 -4.56
C THR A 187 -8.52 5.48 -3.60
N LEU A 188 -9.09 6.14 -2.57
CA LEU A 188 -8.27 6.95 -1.67
C LEU A 188 -7.40 6.05 -0.78
N THR A 189 -6.13 6.39 -0.73
CA THR A 189 -5.08 5.70 0.00
C THR A 189 -4.88 6.30 1.39
N TYR A 190 -4.04 5.68 2.21
CA TYR A 190 -3.78 6.15 3.57
C TYR A 190 -3.24 7.59 3.57
N GLY A 191 -3.87 8.46 4.36
CA GLY A 191 -3.49 9.87 4.49
C GLY A 191 -4.23 10.83 3.56
N ASP A 192 -4.91 10.34 2.52
CA ASP A 192 -5.70 11.18 1.62
C ASP A 192 -6.88 11.83 2.35
N LYS A 193 -7.21 13.08 1.99
CA LYS A 193 -8.38 13.77 2.54
C LYS A 193 -9.66 13.15 2.00
N CYS A 194 -10.66 13.02 2.87
CA CYS A 194 -11.94 12.42 2.54
C CYS A 194 -13.08 13.05 3.34
N VAL A 195 -14.32 12.82 2.91
CA VAL A 195 -15.51 13.29 3.62
C VAL A 195 -15.86 12.34 4.75
N VAL A 196 -15.89 12.83 5.99
CA VAL A 196 -16.20 12.03 7.19
C VAL A 196 -17.45 11.18 6.98
N GLY A 197 -17.35 9.88 7.22
CA GLY A 197 -18.46 8.93 7.05
C GLY A 197 -18.67 8.41 5.62
N SER A 198 -17.89 8.87 4.64
CA SER A 198 -17.94 8.35 3.27
C SER A 198 -17.16 7.04 3.08
N SER A 199 -17.49 6.32 2.00
CA SER A 199 -16.80 5.13 1.48
C SER A 199 -15.68 5.46 0.48
N GLN A 200 -15.13 6.67 0.52
CA GLN A 200 -14.10 7.12 -0.44
C GLN A 200 -12.76 6.41 -0.23
N CYS A 201 -12.44 6.07 1.02
CA CYS A 201 -11.23 5.35 1.38
C CYS A 201 -11.29 3.89 0.93
N ASN A 202 -10.15 3.35 0.52
CA ASN A 202 -10.03 1.96 0.10
C ASN A 202 -10.40 0.99 1.24
N SER A 203 -11.64 0.52 1.22
CA SER A 203 -12.18 -0.43 2.20
C SER A 203 -11.59 -1.83 2.06
N SER A 204 -11.02 -2.19 0.90
CA SER A 204 -10.32 -3.47 0.70
C SER A 204 -9.05 -3.58 1.55
N VAL A 205 -8.49 -2.44 1.98
CA VAL A 205 -7.38 -2.36 2.95
C VAL A 205 -7.83 -1.80 4.31
N GLU A 206 -9.14 -1.83 4.58
CA GLU A 206 -9.78 -1.44 5.85
C GLU A 206 -9.55 0.02 6.30
N LEU A 207 -9.40 0.92 5.33
CA LEU A 207 -9.38 2.36 5.62
C LEU A 207 -10.81 2.88 5.85
N THR A 208 -10.94 3.82 6.79
CA THR A 208 -12.16 4.56 7.08
C THR A 208 -11.89 6.05 7.04
N CYS A 209 -12.88 6.82 6.61
CA CYS A 209 -12.75 8.26 6.56
C CYS A 209 -13.13 8.94 7.87
N THR A 210 -12.17 9.61 8.51
CA THR A 210 -12.37 10.47 9.70
C THR A 210 -11.97 11.94 9.42
N GLY A 211 -11.92 12.31 8.14
CA GLY A 211 -11.39 13.58 7.62
C GLY A 211 -10.16 13.33 6.75
N ASN A 212 -9.36 12.35 7.13
CA ASN A 212 -8.39 11.67 6.28
C ASN A 212 -8.68 10.16 6.27
N CYS A 213 -8.18 9.45 5.25
CA CYS A 213 -8.24 8.00 5.18
C CYS A 213 -7.26 7.40 6.19
N THR A 214 -7.83 6.84 7.25
CA THR A 214 -7.09 6.26 8.38
C THR A 214 -7.50 4.82 8.61
N CYS A 215 -6.64 4.04 9.24
CA CYS A 215 -6.99 2.67 9.60
C CYS A 215 -8.12 2.61 10.63
N ARG A 216 -9.06 1.69 10.44
CA ARG A 216 -10.16 1.46 11.38
C ARG A 216 -9.67 0.78 12.67
N ASN A 217 -10.41 0.94 13.76
CA ASN A 217 -10.34 0.06 14.93
C ASN A 217 -8.94 -0.07 15.59
N SER A 218 -8.22 1.06 15.70
CA SER A 218 -6.88 1.12 16.30
C SER A 218 -5.79 0.35 15.56
N LYS A 219 -6.05 -0.07 14.31
CA LYS A 219 -5.02 -0.59 13.40
C LYS A 219 -4.03 0.52 13.03
N ILE A 220 -2.81 0.12 12.69
CA ILE A 220 -1.75 0.98 12.18
C ILE A 220 -1.50 0.69 10.71
N TRP A 221 -1.05 1.70 9.97
CA TRP A 221 -0.69 1.54 8.56
C TRP A 221 0.69 0.90 8.44
N ASN A 222 0.78 -0.26 7.80
CA ASN A 222 2.04 -0.94 7.50
C ASN A 222 2.25 -0.96 5.97
N ILE A 223 2.58 0.21 5.43
CA ILE A 223 2.98 0.47 4.03
C ILE A 223 1.86 0.24 3.00
N SER A 224 1.21 -0.93 3.01
CA SER A 224 0.20 -1.35 2.03
C SER A 224 -1.15 -1.68 2.65
N THR A 225 -1.20 -2.01 3.94
CA THR A 225 -2.43 -2.44 4.60
C THR A 225 -2.52 -1.95 6.04
N CYS A 226 -3.74 -1.90 6.56
CA CYS A 226 -3.99 -1.68 7.98
C CYS A 226 -3.79 -2.99 8.74
N VAL A 227 -2.84 -3.00 9.68
CA VAL A 227 -2.53 -4.16 10.53
C VAL A 227 -2.68 -3.79 11.99
N CYS A 228 -2.91 -4.78 12.84
CA CYS A 228 -2.86 -4.55 14.27
C CYS A 228 -1.41 -4.24 14.72
N PRO A 229 -1.19 -3.32 15.66
CA PRO A 229 0.15 -3.00 16.16
C PRO A 229 0.82 -4.24 16.78
N ALA A 230 2.16 -4.22 16.86
CA ALA A 230 2.92 -5.32 17.47
C ALA A 230 2.42 -5.61 18.90
N GLY A 231 2.29 -6.90 19.24
CA GLY A 231 1.71 -7.35 20.51
C GLY A 231 0.17 -7.30 20.57
N THR A 232 -0.49 -7.18 19.42
CA THR A 232 -1.96 -7.29 19.32
C THR A 232 -2.38 -8.20 18.17
N PHE A 233 -3.59 -8.75 18.25
CA PHE A 233 -4.22 -9.59 17.22
C PHE A 233 -5.63 -9.08 16.90
N LEU A 234 -6.16 -9.48 15.75
CA LEU A 234 -7.52 -9.12 15.32
C LEU A 234 -8.54 -10.10 15.89
N ASN A 235 -9.46 -9.63 16.73
CA ASN A 235 -10.52 -10.47 17.27
C ASN A 235 -11.70 -10.64 16.28
N SER A 236 -12.69 -11.45 16.65
CA SER A 236 -13.90 -11.70 15.84
C SER A 236 -14.76 -10.46 15.57
N SER A 237 -14.57 -9.39 16.34
CA SER A 237 -15.24 -8.10 16.16
C SER A 237 -14.41 -7.10 15.32
N ASN A 238 -13.34 -7.55 14.67
CA ASN A 238 -12.39 -6.71 13.92
C ASN A 238 -11.72 -5.59 14.76
N LEU A 239 -11.56 -5.80 16.07
CA LEU A 239 -10.83 -4.92 16.97
C LEU A 239 -9.45 -5.51 17.28
N CYS A 240 -8.42 -4.67 17.31
CA CYS A 240 -7.11 -5.10 17.79
C CYS A 240 -7.13 -5.28 19.30
N GLN A 241 -6.83 -6.48 19.77
CA GLN A 241 -6.73 -6.84 21.19
C GLN A 241 -5.30 -7.26 21.52
N THR A 242 -4.85 -6.98 22.73
CA THR A 242 -3.53 -7.41 23.22
C THR A 242 -3.38 -8.93 23.11
N THR A 243 -2.25 -9.39 22.59
CA THR A 243 -1.93 -10.81 22.55
C THR A 243 -1.82 -11.39 23.95
N TYR A 244 -2.27 -12.63 24.07
CA TYR A 244 -2.32 -13.38 25.32
C TYR A 244 -0.92 -13.84 25.76
N ARG A 245 -0.74 -13.84 27.09
CA ARG A 245 0.49 -14.22 27.80
C ARG A 245 0.53 -15.73 28.06
N ASP A 246 1.66 -16.20 28.60
CA ASP A 246 1.82 -17.60 29.00
C ASP A 246 0.67 -18.08 29.88
N ASN A 247 0.19 -19.28 29.58
CA ASN A 247 -0.87 -20.00 30.27
C ASN A 247 -2.29 -19.38 30.18
N GLU A 248 -2.48 -18.30 29.43
CA GLU A 248 -3.80 -17.75 29.13
C GLU A 248 -4.55 -18.59 28.08
N SER A 249 -5.88 -18.61 28.16
CA SER A 249 -6.73 -19.41 27.28
C SER A 249 -6.79 -18.82 25.87
N CYS A 250 -6.66 -19.66 24.85
CA CYS A 250 -6.67 -19.28 23.44
C CYS A 250 -7.39 -20.32 22.57
N LEU A 251 -7.71 -19.93 21.34
CA LEU A 251 -8.27 -20.80 20.31
C LEU A 251 -7.13 -21.51 19.58
N ILE A 252 -7.16 -22.84 19.53
CA ILE A 252 -6.13 -23.67 18.89
C ILE A 252 -5.88 -23.19 17.45
N GLY A 253 -4.61 -22.98 17.09
CA GLY A 253 -4.21 -22.51 15.76
C GLY A 253 -4.43 -21.02 15.48
N SER A 254 -4.90 -20.24 16.46
CA SER A 254 -5.03 -18.79 16.33
C SER A 254 -3.71 -18.05 16.59
N ASN A 255 -3.66 -16.79 16.15
CA ASN A 255 -2.58 -15.84 16.44
C ASN A 255 -2.83 -15.03 17.74
N GLN A 256 -3.64 -15.56 18.66
CA GLN A 256 -3.99 -14.84 19.89
C GLN A 256 -2.81 -14.72 20.86
N CYS A 257 -1.86 -15.65 20.81
CA CYS A 257 -0.69 -15.67 21.69
C CYS A 257 0.42 -14.73 21.20
N ASP A 258 1.20 -14.20 22.14
CA ASP A 258 2.31 -13.30 21.79
C ASP A 258 3.48 -14.05 21.14
N SER A 259 3.46 -14.09 19.80
CA SER A 259 4.52 -14.72 19.01
C SER A 259 5.88 -14.02 19.13
N THR A 260 5.92 -12.74 19.52
CA THR A 260 7.20 -12.03 19.76
C THR A 260 7.93 -12.57 20.98
N ARG A 261 7.18 -13.19 21.90
CA ARG A 261 7.69 -13.93 23.06
C ARG A 261 7.90 -15.41 22.77
N GLY A 262 7.67 -15.86 21.54
CA GLY A 262 7.77 -17.27 21.14
C GLY A 262 6.62 -18.15 21.64
N LEU A 263 5.49 -17.56 22.03
CA LEU A 263 4.29 -18.30 22.45
C LEU A 263 3.46 -18.73 21.24
N SER A 264 2.75 -19.86 21.38
CA SER A 264 1.79 -20.36 20.41
C SER A 264 0.61 -21.03 21.13
N CYS A 265 -0.55 -21.09 20.48
CA CYS A 265 -1.73 -21.72 21.07
C CYS A 265 -1.74 -23.22 20.78
N TYR A 266 -1.44 -24.03 21.81
CA TYR A 266 -1.35 -25.50 21.68
C TYR A 266 -2.68 -26.20 22.00
N ASN A 267 -2.71 -27.53 21.82
CA ASN A 267 -3.92 -28.38 21.88
C ASN A 267 -4.70 -28.31 23.21
N ASN A 268 -4.11 -27.77 24.27
CA ASN A 268 -4.79 -27.53 25.54
C ASN A 268 -5.51 -26.17 25.60
N SER A 269 -5.64 -25.49 24.45
CA SER A 269 -6.25 -24.16 24.33
C SER A 269 -5.57 -23.13 25.24
N ARG A 270 -4.24 -23.23 25.38
CA ARG A 270 -3.44 -22.28 26.16
C ARG A 270 -2.22 -21.80 25.40
N CYS A 271 -1.86 -20.54 25.63
CA CYS A 271 -0.64 -19.95 25.10
C CYS A 271 0.55 -20.51 25.85
N GLN A 272 1.40 -21.27 25.17
CA GLN A 272 2.56 -21.90 25.77
C GLN A 272 3.74 -21.83 24.81
N CYS A 273 4.94 -22.12 25.32
CA CYS A 273 6.11 -22.34 24.47
C CYS A 273 5.99 -23.66 23.71
N ASP A 274 6.68 -23.75 22.58
CA ASP A 274 6.86 -25.03 21.91
C ASP A 274 7.49 -26.09 22.81
N SER A 275 7.24 -27.37 22.49
CA SER A 275 7.78 -28.54 23.19
C SER A 275 9.31 -28.52 23.35
N THR A 276 10.01 -27.86 22.43
CA THR A 276 11.47 -27.68 22.46
C THR A 276 11.94 -26.50 23.33
N LYS A 277 11.01 -25.71 23.86
CA LYS A 277 11.25 -24.47 24.59
C LYS A 277 10.60 -24.48 25.96
N TYR A 278 11.01 -23.54 26.80
CA TYR A 278 10.45 -23.32 28.13
C TYR A 278 10.19 -21.84 28.38
N TRP A 279 9.21 -21.56 29.23
CA TRP A 279 8.86 -20.19 29.57
C TRP A 279 9.78 -19.65 30.65
N ASN A 280 10.61 -18.66 30.32
CA ASN A 280 11.45 -17.99 31.30
C ASN A 280 10.71 -16.78 31.89
N ARG A 281 10.38 -16.85 33.18
CA ARG A 281 9.63 -15.80 33.89
C ARG A 281 10.39 -14.49 34.02
N ASN A 282 11.72 -14.51 34.03
CA ASN A 282 12.55 -13.31 34.19
C ASN A 282 12.67 -12.51 32.90
N SER A 283 12.82 -13.20 31.76
CA SER A 283 12.89 -12.56 30.44
C SER A 283 11.52 -12.44 29.76
N GLU A 284 10.45 -12.97 30.37
CA GLU A 284 9.09 -13.08 29.82
C GLU A 284 9.07 -13.59 28.36
N THR A 285 9.90 -14.60 28.06
CA THR A 285 10.09 -15.13 26.70
C THR A 285 10.32 -16.64 26.73
N CYS A 286 9.97 -17.31 25.64
CA CYS A 286 10.26 -18.73 25.43
C CYS A 286 11.72 -18.93 25.02
N LEU A 287 12.48 -19.61 25.86
CA LEU A 287 13.89 -19.95 25.62
C LEU A 287 14.04 -21.42 25.21
N GLN A 288 15.12 -21.75 24.51
CA GLN A 288 15.43 -23.12 24.12
C GLN A 288 15.67 -23.98 25.37
N ARG A 289 15.07 -25.18 25.42
CA ARG A 289 15.38 -26.14 26.47
C ARG A 289 16.83 -26.61 26.34
N VAL A 290 17.47 -26.81 27.49
CA VAL A 290 18.88 -27.20 27.59
C VAL A 290 19.03 -28.72 27.65
N ASN A 291 20.17 -29.23 27.17
CA ASN A 291 20.43 -30.67 27.03
C ASN A 291 21.03 -31.26 28.32
N TYR A 292 21.30 -32.56 28.29
CA TYR A 292 22.02 -33.24 29.35
C TYR A 292 23.34 -32.52 29.68
N SER A 293 23.64 -32.37 30.97
CA SER A 293 24.82 -31.68 31.52
C SER A 293 24.89 -30.15 31.34
N ASP A 294 23.91 -29.54 30.66
CA ASP A 294 23.80 -28.08 30.57
C ASP A 294 23.17 -27.48 31.84
N PHE A 295 23.49 -26.22 32.12
CA PHE A 295 22.99 -25.53 33.31
C PHE A 295 21.48 -25.23 33.24
N CYS A 296 20.78 -25.44 34.36
CA CYS A 296 19.33 -25.24 34.50
C CYS A 296 18.98 -24.59 35.84
N ALA A 297 17.89 -23.81 35.88
CA ALA A 297 17.35 -23.26 37.12
C ALA A 297 16.14 -24.05 37.64
N SER A 298 15.43 -24.76 36.75
CA SER A 298 14.24 -25.55 37.07
C SER A 298 14.09 -26.74 36.13
N ASP A 299 13.27 -27.73 36.51
CA ASP A 299 12.95 -28.88 35.65
C ASP A 299 12.37 -28.46 34.28
N SER A 300 11.70 -27.30 34.23
CA SER A 300 11.10 -26.81 32.99
C SER A 300 12.14 -26.40 31.95
N ASP A 301 13.36 -26.06 32.38
CA ASP A 301 14.46 -25.61 31.51
C ASP A 301 15.03 -26.76 30.68
N CYS A 302 14.91 -27.99 31.16
CA CYS A 302 15.52 -29.17 30.56
C CYS A 302 14.67 -29.75 29.42
N VAL A 303 15.29 -30.46 28.46
CA VAL A 303 14.54 -31.25 27.46
C VAL A 303 13.62 -32.27 28.15
N PRO A 304 12.45 -32.60 27.56
CA PRO A 304 11.54 -33.59 28.13
C PRO A 304 12.30 -34.89 28.43
N THR A 305 12.10 -35.48 29.61
CA THR A 305 12.81 -36.64 30.22
C THR A 305 13.97 -36.33 31.17
N LEU A 306 14.54 -35.12 31.11
CA LEU A 306 15.52 -34.65 32.07
C LEU A 306 14.84 -33.86 33.20
N ILE A 307 15.49 -33.84 34.35
CA ILE A 307 15.13 -33.02 35.51
C ILE A 307 16.30 -32.11 35.86
N CYS A 308 16.00 -30.97 36.46
CA CYS A 308 16.98 -30.08 37.07
C CYS A 308 17.00 -30.38 38.57
N PRO A 309 17.96 -31.18 39.05
CA PRO A 309 17.97 -31.62 40.44
C PRO A 309 18.05 -30.42 41.38
N THR A 310 16.93 -30.06 42.01
CA THR A 310 16.92 -29.10 43.11
C THR A 310 17.42 -29.83 44.34
N VAL A 311 18.68 -29.56 44.73
CA VAL A 311 19.25 -30.16 45.93
C VAL A 311 18.64 -29.47 47.16
N ALA A 312 17.39 -29.80 47.51
CA ALA A 312 16.86 -29.56 48.83
C ALA A 312 17.42 -30.62 49.78
N GLY A 313 18.66 -30.42 50.25
CA GLY A 313 19.18 -31.12 51.43
C GLY A 313 19.96 -32.43 51.21
N VAL A 314 20.52 -32.71 50.03
CA VAL A 314 21.41 -33.87 49.84
C VAL A 314 22.86 -33.42 49.63
N CYS A 315 23.61 -33.34 50.73
CA CYS A 315 25.07 -33.38 50.67
C CYS A 315 25.48 -34.86 50.53
N ASN A 316 25.71 -35.36 49.31
CA ASN A 316 26.42 -36.63 49.17
C ASN A 316 27.18 -36.77 47.83
N CYS A 317 28.45 -36.37 47.90
CA CYS A 317 29.59 -36.99 47.21
C CYS A 317 29.54 -37.14 45.67
N SER A 318 29.87 -36.08 44.94
CA SER A 318 30.96 -36.08 43.94
C SER A 318 31.31 -34.63 43.56
N ARG A 319 32.56 -34.21 43.79
CA ARG A 319 33.05 -32.81 43.69
C ARG A 319 33.05 -32.19 42.27
N TYR A 320 32.34 -32.75 41.29
CA TYR A 320 32.48 -32.35 39.88
C TYR A 320 31.18 -32.14 39.10
N LEU A 321 30.00 -32.36 39.68
CA LEU A 321 28.76 -31.98 39.01
C LEU A 321 28.24 -30.68 39.64
N PRO A 322 28.26 -29.55 38.93
CA PRO A 322 27.65 -28.33 39.46
C PRO A 322 26.16 -28.59 39.69
N ASP A 323 25.65 -28.11 40.83
CA ASP A 323 24.35 -28.44 41.44
C ASP A 323 23.10 -28.01 40.63
N TYR A 324 23.27 -27.66 39.36
CA TYR A 324 22.28 -27.02 38.51
C TYR A 324 22.44 -27.48 37.07
N VAL A 325 22.55 -28.78 36.81
CA VAL A 325 22.63 -29.32 35.44
C VAL A 325 21.52 -30.30 35.15
N CYS A 326 20.98 -30.26 33.94
CA CYS A 326 19.95 -31.20 33.51
C CYS A 326 20.48 -32.63 33.52
N ASN A 327 19.83 -33.49 34.28
CA ASN A 327 20.22 -34.87 34.48
C ASN A 327 19.00 -35.79 34.40
N CYS A 328 19.23 -37.08 34.20
CA CYS A 328 18.16 -38.05 34.33
C CYS A 328 17.68 -38.14 35.79
N PRO A 329 16.41 -38.50 36.04
CA PRO A 329 15.92 -38.87 37.36
C PRO A 329 16.81 -39.92 38.03
N ASN A 330 16.84 -39.97 39.36
CA ASN A 330 17.69 -40.90 40.13
C ASN A 330 17.42 -42.40 39.84
N THR A 331 16.28 -42.73 39.24
CA THR A 331 15.91 -44.08 38.78
C THR A 331 16.38 -44.38 37.35
N LYS A 332 16.95 -43.41 36.64
CA LYS A 332 17.37 -43.51 35.24
C LYS A 332 18.84 -43.09 35.07
N TYR A 333 19.46 -43.48 33.97
CA TYR A 333 20.77 -43.01 33.55
C TYR A 333 20.69 -42.49 32.11
N TYR A 334 21.59 -41.56 31.77
CA TYR A 334 21.65 -41.01 30.42
C TYR A 334 22.44 -41.97 29.53
N ASP A 335 21.78 -42.54 28.52
CA ASP A 335 22.43 -43.32 27.48
C ASP A 335 22.82 -42.39 26.33
N SER A 336 24.14 -42.17 26.16
CA SER A 336 24.68 -41.30 25.13
C SER A 336 24.46 -41.82 23.71
N ALA A 337 24.23 -43.12 23.53
CA ALA A 337 23.99 -43.71 22.22
C ALA A 337 22.57 -43.40 21.73
N THR A 338 21.57 -43.49 22.62
CA THR A 338 20.16 -43.22 22.30
C THR A 338 19.73 -41.78 22.61
N GLN A 339 20.56 -41.01 23.32
CA GLN A 339 20.26 -39.67 23.84
C GLN A 339 19.00 -39.63 24.71
N GLN A 340 18.74 -40.71 25.47
CA GLN A 340 17.56 -40.85 26.31
C GLN A 340 17.90 -41.27 27.73
N CYS A 341 17.00 -40.97 28.67
CA CYS A 341 17.07 -41.50 30.02
C CYS A 341 16.49 -42.91 30.08
N VAL A 342 17.38 -43.89 30.24
CA VAL A 342 17.04 -45.31 30.33
C VAL A 342 16.92 -45.71 31.80
N ASP A 343 15.99 -46.61 32.14
CA ASP A 343 15.83 -47.10 33.51
C ASP A 343 17.11 -47.79 34.00
N ARG A 344 17.51 -47.46 35.22
CA ARG A 344 18.61 -48.15 35.90
C ARG A 344 18.16 -49.56 36.26
N ALA A 345 19.08 -50.51 36.10
CA ALA A 345 18.87 -51.89 36.48
C ALA A 345 18.69 -52.00 38.02
N THR A 346 17.68 -52.77 38.42
CA THR A 346 17.41 -53.14 39.80
C THR A 346 18.34 -54.27 40.25
N TYR A 347 18.24 -54.70 41.51
CA TYR A 347 19.05 -55.81 42.04
C TYR A 347 18.94 -57.06 41.15
N ASN A 348 20.09 -57.64 40.83
CA ASN A 348 20.25 -58.78 39.90
C ASN A 348 19.88 -58.48 38.44
N GLY A 349 19.62 -57.22 38.08
CA GLY A 349 19.47 -56.78 36.69
C GLY A 349 20.82 -56.69 35.98
N THR A 350 20.81 -56.84 34.65
CA THR A 350 22.02 -56.76 33.83
C THR A 350 22.59 -55.35 33.80
N CYS A 351 23.91 -55.22 33.92
CA CYS A 351 24.64 -53.96 33.81
C CYS A 351 25.84 -54.08 32.88
N ILE A 352 26.29 -52.94 32.34
CA ILE A 352 27.49 -52.90 31.51
C ILE A 352 28.69 -52.98 32.46
N ALA A 353 29.53 -54.01 32.29
CA ALA A 353 30.72 -54.20 33.12
C ALA A 353 31.54 -52.90 33.17
N SER A 354 31.93 -52.46 34.37
CA SER A 354 32.60 -51.18 34.69
C SER A 354 31.73 -49.90 34.71
N ALA A 355 30.44 -49.97 34.39
CA ALA A 355 29.53 -48.82 34.39
C ALA A 355 28.55 -48.87 35.59
N ASN A 356 29.01 -48.51 36.78
CA ASN A 356 28.14 -48.49 37.98
C ASN A 356 26.90 -47.59 37.82
N TYR A 357 26.95 -46.60 36.93
CA TYR A 357 25.84 -45.70 36.65
C TYR A 357 24.62 -46.38 36.01
N THR A 358 24.74 -47.60 35.46
CA THR A 358 23.59 -48.33 34.91
C THR A 358 22.73 -49.00 35.98
N CYS A 359 23.21 -49.10 37.23
CA CYS A 359 22.47 -49.67 38.36
C CYS A 359 21.78 -48.56 39.19
N LEU A 360 20.76 -48.91 39.99
CA LEU A 360 20.21 -47.98 41.00
C LEU A 360 21.32 -47.42 41.89
N VAL A 361 21.14 -46.20 42.41
CA VAL A 361 22.19 -45.43 43.12
C VAL A 361 22.82 -46.19 44.32
N THR A 362 22.12 -47.18 44.88
CA THR A 362 22.57 -48.02 46.01
C THR A 362 23.28 -49.31 45.58
N LEU A 363 23.38 -49.60 44.28
CA LEU A 363 23.92 -50.83 43.71
C LEU A 363 25.19 -50.53 42.88
N TYR A 364 26.05 -51.54 42.71
CA TYR A 364 27.23 -51.48 41.82
C TYR A 364 27.20 -52.65 40.84
N CYS A 365 27.85 -52.49 39.69
CA CYS A 365 27.88 -53.52 38.66
C CYS A 365 28.97 -54.55 38.98
N ASN A 366 28.58 -55.76 39.38
CA ASN A 366 29.47 -56.88 39.67
C ASN A 366 29.25 -58.02 38.68
N ALA A 367 30.27 -58.37 37.91
CA ALA A 367 30.21 -59.44 36.90
C ALA A 367 29.02 -59.32 35.92
N GLY A 368 28.63 -58.09 35.56
CA GLY A 368 27.51 -57.82 34.65
C GLY A 368 26.14 -57.84 35.30
N LEU A 369 26.04 -57.95 36.63
CA LEU A 369 24.79 -57.85 37.40
C LEU A 369 24.87 -56.76 38.47
N CYS A 370 23.77 -56.04 38.69
CA CYS A 370 23.68 -55.04 39.75
C CYS A 370 23.56 -55.74 41.13
N ALA A 371 24.54 -55.51 41.99
CA ALA A 371 24.65 -56.15 43.31
C ALA A 371 24.85 -55.13 44.44
N CYS A 372 24.68 -55.59 45.69
CA CYS A 372 24.90 -54.79 46.90
C CYS A 372 26.38 -54.77 47.32
N PRO A 373 26.95 -53.60 47.68
CA PRO A 373 28.37 -53.46 48.04
C PRO A 373 28.85 -54.56 48.98
N MET A 374 30.12 -54.96 48.89
CA MET A 374 30.68 -56.01 49.74
C MET A 374 30.39 -55.75 51.22
N GLY A 375 29.78 -56.74 51.89
CA GLY A 375 29.38 -56.64 53.30
C GLY A 375 27.96 -56.13 53.54
N THR A 376 27.19 -55.83 52.50
CA THR A 376 25.76 -55.45 52.60
C THR A 376 24.87 -56.48 51.91
N SER A 377 23.59 -56.51 52.29
CA SER A 377 22.57 -57.40 51.74
C SER A 377 21.41 -56.60 51.13
N TRP A 378 20.76 -57.16 50.12
CA TRP A 378 19.60 -56.51 49.51
C TRP A 378 18.35 -56.65 50.39
N ILE A 379 17.79 -55.51 50.81
CA ILE A 379 16.50 -55.46 51.51
C ILE A 379 15.40 -55.11 50.50
N ALA A 380 14.70 -56.13 50.02
CA ALA A 380 13.63 -55.98 49.03
C ALA A 380 12.51 -55.01 49.46
N ALA A 381 12.20 -54.95 50.77
CA ALA A 381 11.16 -54.07 51.31
C ALA A 381 11.43 -52.57 51.05
N ASN A 382 12.70 -52.15 51.05
CA ASN A 382 13.09 -50.75 50.92
C ASN A 382 13.79 -50.46 49.59
N SER A 383 14.07 -51.47 48.79
CA SER A 383 14.90 -51.36 47.58
C SER A 383 16.28 -50.74 47.85
N THR A 384 16.90 -51.11 48.97
CA THR A 384 18.19 -50.59 49.42
C THR A 384 19.11 -51.72 49.88
N CYS A 385 20.42 -51.49 49.78
CA CYS A 385 21.43 -52.34 50.40
C CYS A 385 21.67 -51.88 51.85
N ALA A 386 21.69 -52.82 52.79
CA ALA A 386 21.96 -52.56 54.19
C ALA A 386 22.77 -53.68 54.84
#